data_AF-A0A933SUC1-F1
#
_entry.id   AF-A0A933SUC1-F1
#
_cell.length_a   1.000
_cell.length_b   1.000
_cell.length_c   1.000
_cell.angle_alpha   90.00
_cell.angle_beta   90.00
_cell.angle_gamma   90.00
#
_symmetry.space_group_name_H-M   'P 1'
#
loop_
_entity.id
_entity.type
_entity.pdbx_description
1 polymer ?
#
loop_
_entity_poly.entity_id
_entity_poly.type
_entity_poly.pdbx_seq_one_letter_code
_entity_poly.pdbx_strand_id
1 'polypeptide(L)'
;MKRLILLVFLLLPGVLHSADYPSQGVVKKVIDGDTIELKSGDVVRYIGIDAPETIYSRRMSEAFWKEATEANRELVEGKTVRLEYDKQVKHDNRLLAYVYVGEIFVNGELVRKGFALYSPFGPNRSKDTLLFQYENEARKNRLGIWALPLKNPSKGYIASKIKKEGEIKKFHRIECPHAGRIANRNKVSFKSIDEALDEGYRPCRTCNPLERCYP
;
A
#
# COMPACT_ATOMS: atom_id res chain seq x y z
N MET A 1 64.64 24.29 -27.48
CA MET A 1 64.35 23.80 -26.11
C MET A 1 62.90 24.11 -25.77
N LYS A 2 61.95 23.19 -26.02
CA LYS A 2 60.52 23.38 -25.70
C LYS A 2 60.23 22.67 -24.37
N ARG A 3 59.84 23.43 -23.34
CA ARG A 3 59.48 22.90 -22.00
C ARG A 3 58.08 22.29 -22.08
N LEU A 4 57.97 21.01 -21.76
CA LEU A 4 56.71 20.27 -21.66
C LEU A 4 56.13 20.51 -20.25
N ILE A 5 55.00 21.22 -20.15
CA ILE A 5 54.26 21.40 -18.89
C ILE A 5 53.29 20.23 -18.76
N LEU A 6 53.54 19.33 -17.83
CA LEU A 6 52.65 18.22 -17.49
C LEU A 6 51.60 18.72 -16.49
N LEU A 7 50.41 19.05 -16.98
CA LEU A 7 49.24 19.34 -16.15
C LEU A 7 48.69 18.04 -15.56
N VAL A 8 48.99 17.80 -14.28
CA VAL A 8 48.38 16.71 -13.50
C VAL A 8 46.98 17.18 -13.07
N PHE A 9 45.95 16.74 -13.79
CA PHE A 9 44.57 16.83 -13.31
C PHE A 9 44.41 15.84 -12.14
N LEU A 10 44.44 16.36 -10.91
CA LEU A 10 43.99 15.64 -9.73
C LEU A 10 42.47 15.42 -9.87
N LEU A 11 42.09 14.27 -10.44
CA LEU A 11 40.72 13.76 -10.36
C LEU A 11 40.43 13.46 -8.89
N LEU A 12 39.82 14.42 -8.19
CA LEU A 12 39.21 14.17 -6.89
C LEU A 12 38.10 13.12 -7.12
N PRO A 13 38.22 11.91 -6.55
CA PRO A 13 37.14 10.93 -6.65
C PRO A 13 35.93 11.53 -5.93
N GLY A 14 34.89 11.85 -6.71
CA GLY A 14 33.62 12.27 -6.16
C GLY A 14 33.10 11.15 -5.27
N VAL A 15 33.02 11.40 -3.96
CA VAL A 15 32.40 10.49 -3.01
C VAL A 15 30.91 10.46 -3.35
N LEU A 16 30.49 9.43 -4.09
CA LEU A 16 29.08 9.10 -4.27
C LEU A 16 28.52 8.77 -2.88
N HIS A 17 27.89 9.74 -2.22
CA HIS A 17 27.09 9.48 -1.03
C HIS A 17 25.90 8.63 -1.45
N SER A 18 26.00 7.31 -1.26
CA SER A 18 24.80 6.50 -1.08
C SER A 18 24.10 7.07 0.15
N ALA A 19 22.87 7.58 -0.01
CA ALA A 19 22.10 8.01 1.15
C ALA A 19 21.88 6.79 2.06
N ASP A 20 22.55 6.78 3.21
CA ASP A 20 22.33 5.75 4.22
C ASP A 20 20.96 6.00 4.86
N TYR A 21 19.98 5.22 4.42
CA TYR A 21 18.64 5.25 5.00
C TYR A 21 18.63 4.46 6.32
N PRO A 22 17.88 4.90 7.34
CA PRO A 22 17.87 4.22 8.63
C PRO A 22 17.33 2.80 8.48
N SER A 23 18.03 1.80 9.00
CA SER A 23 17.53 0.41 9.06
C SER A 23 16.56 0.19 10.24
N GLN A 24 16.51 1.15 11.17
CA GLN A 24 15.62 1.14 12.34
C GLN A 24 15.33 2.55 12.85
N GLY A 25 14.26 2.71 13.63
CA GLY A 25 13.97 3.96 14.32
C GLY A 25 12.88 3.81 15.38
N VAL A 26 12.83 4.75 16.33
CA VAL A 26 11.77 4.79 17.34
C VAL A 26 10.57 5.52 16.79
N VAL A 27 9.39 4.92 16.86
CA VAL A 27 8.14 5.57 16.43
C VAL A 27 7.78 6.68 17.41
N LYS A 28 7.64 7.89 16.88
CA LYS A 28 7.20 9.07 17.62
C LYS A 28 5.67 9.16 17.68
N LYS A 29 5.01 8.96 16.54
CA LYS A 29 3.54 8.90 16.45
C LYS A 29 3.09 8.11 15.24
N VAL A 30 1.88 7.56 15.33
CA VAL A 30 1.16 7.02 14.17
C VAL A 30 0.36 8.14 13.49
N ILE A 31 0.55 8.32 12.18
CA ILE A 31 -0.17 9.32 11.38
C ILE A 31 -1.53 8.75 10.96
N ASP A 32 -1.54 7.52 10.43
CA ASP A 32 -2.71 6.76 10.02
C ASP A 32 -2.42 5.25 10.03
N GLY A 33 -3.35 4.44 9.50
CA GLY A 33 -3.28 2.97 9.54
C GLY A 33 -2.07 2.35 8.84
N ASP A 34 -1.32 3.09 8.03
CA ASP A 34 -0.17 2.58 7.28
C ASP A 34 0.95 3.62 7.09
N THR A 35 0.96 4.67 7.92
CA THR A 35 1.98 5.72 7.93
C THR A 35 2.37 6.12 9.36
N ILE A 36 3.68 6.23 9.61
CA ILE A 36 4.24 6.61 10.91
C ILE A 36 5.27 7.74 10.78
N GLU A 37 5.49 8.48 11.85
CA GLU A 37 6.61 9.41 12.01
C GLU A 37 7.59 8.85 13.04
N LEU A 38 8.87 8.80 12.70
CA LEU A 38 9.96 8.41 13.60
C LEU A 38 10.44 9.61 14.44
N LYS A 39 11.12 9.34 15.55
CA LYS A 39 11.75 10.41 16.36
C LYS A 39 12.83 11.20 15.61
N SER A 40 13.40 10.64 14.54
CA SER A 40 14.31 11.35 13.62
C SER A 40 13.61 12.44 12.80
N GLY A 41 12.28 12.40 12.72
CA GLY A 41 11.48 13.23 11.81
C GLY A 41 11.16 12.57 10.47
N ASP A 42 11.71 11.39 10.19
CA ASP A 42 11.38 10.65 8.98
C ASP A 42 9.94 10.14 9.03
N VAL A 43 9.22 10.31 7.92
CA VAL A 43 7.91 9.72 7.71
C VAL A 43 8.06 8.42 6.92
N VAL A 44 7.50 7.34 7.43
CA VAL A 44 7.55 6.01 6.82
C VAL A 44 6.14 5.61 6.37
N ARG A 45 6.00 5.32 5.08
CA ARG A 45 4.81 4.76 4.44
C ARG A 45 5.00 3.26 4.24
N TYR A 46 4.02 2.48 4.66
CA TYR A 46 4.10 1.03 4.59
C TYR A 46 3.95 0.55 3.15
N ILE A 47 4.87 -0.30 2.70
CA ILE A 47 4.83 -0.90 1.36
C ILE A 47 3.71 -1.95 1.28
N GLY A 48 3.07 -2.00 0.12
CA GLY A 48 2.24 -3.14 -0.28
C GLY A 48 0.86 -3.17 0.37
N ILE A 49 0.50 -2.13 1.15
CA ILE A 49 -0.80 -2.04 1.81
C ILE A 49 -1.43 -0.66 1.62
N ASP A 50 -2.76 -0.61 1.73
CA ASP A 50 -3.57 0.59 1.69
C ASP A 50 -4.58 0.51 2.84
N ALA A 51 -4.33 1.29 3.88
CA ALA A 51 -5.29 1.54 4.95
C ALA A 51 -6.24 2.69 4.53
N PRO A 52 -7.49 2.72 5.01
CA PRO A 52 -8.41 3.82 4.70
C PRO A 52 -7.87 5.18 5.20
N GLU A 53 -7.61 6.14 4.29
CA GLU A 53 -7.13 7.50 4.62
C GLU A 53 -8.25 8.56 4.77
N THR A 54 -8.05 9.52 5.68
CA THR A 54 -9.04 10.53 6.12
C THR A 54 -9.54 11.50 5.04
N ILE A 55 -8.72 11.88 4.05
CA ILE A 55 -9.07 12.94 3.09
C ILE A 55 -9.39 12.36 1.70
N TYR A 56 -8.71 11.28 1.31
CA TYR A 56 -8.85 10.68 -0.03
C TYR A 56 -9.90 9.56 -0.08
N SER A 57 -10.29 8.98 1.07
CA SER A 57 -11.36 7.97 1.17
C SER A 57 -12.64 8.59 1.77
N ARG A 58 -13.26 9.54 1.06
CA ARG A 58 -14.58 10.12 1.42
C ARG A 58 -15.75 9.11 1.39
N ARG A 59 -15.47 7.81 1.51
CA ARG A 59 -16.39 6.70 1.23
C ARG A 59 -16.35 5.61 2.29
N MET A 60 -15.24 5.38 2.97
CA MET A 60 -15.24 4.53 4.16
C MET A 60 -15.70 5.33 5.38
N SER A 61 -16.36 4.68 6.35
CA SER A 61 -16.72 5.35 7.61
C SER A 61 -15.47 5.84 8.33
N GLU A 62 -15.53 7.07 8.83
CA GLU A 62 -14.51 7.66 9.70
C GLU A 62 -14.19 6.73 10.89
N ALA A 63 -15.18 6.01 11.42
CA ALA A 63 -14.96 5.13 12.57
C ALA A 63 -14.03 3.94 12.26
N PHE A 64 -14.15 3.29 11.09
CA PHE A 64 -13.25 2.20 10.71
C PHE A 64 -11.81 2.70 10.48
N TRP A 65 -11.64 3.94 10.03
CA TRP A 65 -10.33 4.58 9.95
C TRP A 65 -9.66 4.69 11.33
N LYS A 66 -10.43 5.07 12.37
CA LYS A 66 -9.92 5.17 13.74
C LYS A 66 -9.44 3.82 14.25
N GLU A 67 -10.20 2.76 13.98
CA GLU A 67 -9.80 1.39 14.33
C GLU A 67 -8.51 0.96 13.63
N ALA A 68 -8.36 1.23 12.33
CA ALA A 68 -7.13 0.88 11.61
C ALA A 68 -5.91 1.66 12.13
N THR A 69 -6.10 2.94 12.45
CA THR A 69 -5.05 3.78 13.05
C THR A 69 -4.69 3.30 14.45
N GLU A 70 -5.67 2.92 15.27
CA GLU A 70 -5.45 2.35 16.60
C GLU A 70 -4.74 1.00 16.52
N ALA A 71 -5.15 0.12 15.61
CA ALA A 71 -4.48 -1.16 15.41
C ALA A 71 -3.00 -0.98 15.03
N ASN A 72 -2.67 0.02 14.20
CA ASN A 72 -1.28 0.35 13.92
C ASN A 72 -0.58 0.91 15.17
N ARG A 73 -1.23 1.84 15.90
CA ARG A 73 -0.74 2.42 17.15
C ARG A 73 -0.36 1.37 18.18
N GLU A 74 -1.23 0.41 18.46
CA GLU A 74 -0.99 -0.71 19.37
C GLU A 74 0.25 -1.52 18.97
N LEU A 75 0.46 -1.69 17.66
CA LEU A 75 1.59 -2.45 17.15
C LEU A 75 2.91 -1.70 17.28
N VAL A 76 2.96 -0.38 17.04
CA VAL A 76 4.23 0.32 16.80
C VAL A 76 4.52 1.55 17.64
N GLU A 77 3.52 2.23 18.23
CA GLU A 77 3.75 3.53 18.86
C GLU A 77 4.69 3.43 20.06
N GLY A 78 5.68 4.33 20.12
CA GLY A 78 6.72 4.34 21.15
C GLY A 78 7.76 3.23 21.05
N LYS A 79 7.62 2.27 20.14
CA LYS A 79 8.53 1.12 19.98
C LYS A 79 9.62 1.42 18.95
N THR A 80 10.69 0.63 18.99
CA THR A 80 11.70 0.59 17.92
C THR A 80 11.20 -0.31 16.80
N VAL A 81 11.13 0.23 15.59
CA VAL A 81 10.81 -0.53 14.37
C VAL A 81 12.08 -0.79 13.56
N ARG A 82 12.14 -1.96 12.92
CA ARG A 82 13.08 -2.25 11.84
C ARG A 82 12.42 -1.96 10.50
N LEU A 83 13.17 -1.33 9.61
CA LEU A 83 12.74 -0.90 8.28
C LEU A 83 13.44 -1.76 7.23
N GLU A 84 12.67 -2.55 6.50
CA GLU A 84 13.17 -3.33 5.37
C GLU A 84 12.70 -2.66 4.06
N TYR A 85 13.67 -2.20 3.28
CA TYR A 85 13.44 -1.50 2.02
C TYR A 85 13.31 -2.47 0.85
N ASP A 86 12.79 -1.97 -0.27
CA ASP A 86 12.71 -2.68 -1.55
C ASP A 86 13.27 -1.76 -2.66
N LYS A 87 13.04 -2.09 -3.93
CA LYS A 87 13.61 -1.40 -5.11
C LYS A 87 13.55 0.13 -5.03
N GLN A 88 12.45 0.69 -4.53
CA GLN A 88 12.27 2.11 -4.32
C GLN A 88 12.20 2.42 -2.82
N VAL A 89 13.16 3.19 -2.33
CA VAL A 89 13.29 3.51 -0.90
C VAL A 89 12.47 4.74 -0.48
N LYS A 90 12.22 5.69 -1.40
CA LYS A 90 11.58 6.98 -1.08
C LYS A 90 10.62 7.43 -2.16
N HIS A 91 9.50 8.03 -1.75
CA HIS A 91 8.52 8.68 -2.62
C HIS A 91 7.80 9.80 -1.86
N ASP A 92 7.64 10.97 -2.48
CA ASP A 92 7.01 12.17 -1.89
C ASP A 92 7.50 12.49 -0.46
N ASN A 93 8.82 12.55 -0.30
CA ASN A 93 9.50 12.78 0.99
C ASN A 93 9.26 11.73 2.09
N ARG A 94 8.61 10.61 1.78
CA ARG A 94 8.38 9.49 2.72
C ARG A 94 9.28 8.33 2.37
N LEU A 95 9.86 7.71 3.40
CA LEU A 95 10.49 6.40 3.28
C LEU A 95 9.41 5.36 2.99
N LEU A 96 9.71 4.39 2.15
CA LEU A 96 8.84 3.25 1.83
C LEU A 96 9.46 2.02 2.48
N ALA A 97 8.79 1.40 3.45
CA ALA A 97 9.33 0.24 4.13
C ALA A 97 8.30 -0.86 4.42
N TYR A 98 8.79 -2.10 4.47
CA TYR A 98 8.17 -3.16 5.27
C TYR A 98 8.63 -2.98 6.72
N VAL A 99 7.66 -2.81 7.62
CA VAL A 99 7.91 -2.44 9.01
C VAL A 99 7.80 -3.65 9.91
N TYR A 100 8.76 -3.79 10.82
CA TYR A 100 8.77 -4.87 11.81
C TYR A 100 8.96 -4.35 13.22
N VAL A 101 8.31 -5.00 14.18
CA VAL A 101 8.56 -4.84 15.62
C VAL A 101 8.96 -6.20 16.16
N GLY A 102 10.25 -6.36 16.50
CA GLY A 102 10.83 -7.69 16.70
C GLY A 102 10.63 -8.56 15.45
N GLU A 103 10.00 -9.72 15.63
CA GLU A 103 9.66 -10.66 14.54
C GLU A 103 8.31 -10.36 13.87
N ILE A 104 7.53 -9.42 14.40
CA ILE A 104 6.19 -9.13 13.88
C ILE A 104 6.31 -8.30 12.61
N PHE A 105 5.85 -8.84 11.48
CA PHE A 105 5.68 -8.08 10.24
C PHE A 105 4.41 -7.23 10.30
N VAL A 106 4.56 -5.94 10.62
CA VAL A 106 3.45 -5.02 10.92
C VAL A 106 2.51 -4.85 9.73
N ASN A 107 3.04 -4.65 8.51
CA ASN A 107 2.20 -4.50 7.32
C ASN A 107 1.31 -5.74 7.12
N GLY A 108 1.89 -6.92 7.33
CA GLY A 108 1.19 -8.20 7.21
C GLY A 108 0.10 -8.37 8.28
N GLU A 109 0.40 -8.07 9.54
CA GLU A 109 -0.57 -8.18 10.63
C GLU A 109 -1.78 -7.25 10.45
N LEU A 110 -1.57 -6.03 9.95
CA LEU A 110 -2.67 -5.11 9.63
C LEU A 110 -3.59 -5.68 8.54
N VAL A 111 -3.02 -6.30 7.51
CA VAL A 111 -3.80 -6.96 6.45
C VAL A 111 -4.50 -8.21 6.98
N ARG A 112 -3.80 -9.05 7.75
CA ARG A 112 -4.33 -10.30 8.31
C ARG A 112 -5.51 -10.09 9.25
N LYS A 113 -5.51 -8.98 9.99
CA LYS A 113 -6.63 -8.56 10.85
C LYS A 113 -7.71 -7.76 10.12
N GLY A 114 -7.52 -7.46 8.83
CA GLY A 114 -8.48 -6.73 8.00
C GLY A 114 -8.51 -5.22 8.24
N PHE A 115 -7.48 -4.63 8.84
CA PHE A 115 -7.34 -3.17 9.05
C PHE A 115 -6.70 -2.44 7.87
N ALA A 116 -6.02 -3.18 6.98
CA ALA A 116 -5.51 -2.66 5.72
C ALA A 116 -5.83 -3.63 4.57
N LEU A 117 -5.86 -3.11 3.35
CA LEU A 117 -5.99 -3.90 2.14
C LEU A 117 -4.62 -4.14 1.53
N TYR A 118 -4.41 -5.30 0.92
CA TYR A 118 -3.24 -5.52 0.07
C TYR A 118 -3.24 -4.53 -1.12
N SER A 119 -2.11 -3.92 -1.45
CA SER A 119 -2.03 -2.91 -2.51
C SER A 119 -0.75 -3.08 -3.33
N PRO A 120 -0.80 -3.81 -4.46
CA PRO A 120 0.34 -4.08 -5.32
C PRO A 120 0.77 -2.87 -6.19
N PHE A 121 0.83 -1.68 -5.60
CA PHE A 121 1.17 -0.46 -6.31
C PHE A 121 2.67 -0.20 -6.32
N GLY A 122 3.19 0.19 -7.48
CA GLY A 122 4.60 0.57 -7.63
C GLY A 122 5.55 -0.62 -7.76
N PRO A 123 6.87 -0.34 -7.69
CA PRO A 123 7.92 -1.32 -7.99
C PRO A 123 8.24 -2.27 -6.81
N ASN A 124 7.82 -1.93 -5.60
CA ASN A 124 8.11 -2.65 -4.36
C ASN A 124 7.11 -3.77 -4.15
N ARG A 125 7.51 -5.01 -4.42
CA ARG A 125 6.61 -6.17 -4.56
C ARG A 125 7.13 -7.44 -3.88
N SER A 126 8.22 -7.35 -3.12
CA SER A 126 8.88 -8.53 -2.52
C SER A 126 8.01 -9.31 -1.52
N LYS A 127 6.96 -8.69 -0.95
CA LYS A 127 6.03 -9.34 0.01
C LYS A 127 4.62 -9.58 -0.55
N ASP A 128 4.40 -9.39 -1.86
CA ASP A 128 3.08 -9.53 -2.51
C ASP A 128 2.36 -10.84 -2.17
N THR A 129 3.06 -11.97 -2.35
CA THR A 129 2.49 -13.30 -2.14
C THR A 129 1.98 -13.45 -0.69
N LEU A 130 2.76 -12.97 0.27
CA LEU A 130 2.42 -13.04 1.69
C LEU A 130 1.23 -12.13 2.03
N LEU A 131 1.26 -10.87 1.57
CA LEU A 131 0.18 -9.91 1.80
C LEU A 131 -1.13 -10.36 1.16
N PHE A 132 -1.07 -10.95 -0.04
CA PHE A 132 -2.23 -11.56 -0.69
C PHE A 132 -2.79 -12.72 0.14
N GLN A 133 -1.94 -13.60 0.66
CA GLN A 133 -2.36 -14.71 1.53
C GLN A 133 -3.05 -14.21 2.81
N TYR A 134 -2.49 -13.21 3.48
CA TYR A 134 -3.09 -12.62 4.68
C TYR A 134 -4.42 -11.93 4.41
N GLU A 135 -4.57 -11.25 3.27
CA GLU A 135 -5.86 -10.67 2.92
C GLU A 135 -6.91 -11.76 2.67
N ASN A 136 -6.52 -12.86 2.02
CA ASN A 136 -7.41 -14.00 1.81
C ASN A 136 -7.85 -14.65 3.14
N GLU A 137 -6.95 -14.75 4.11
CA GLU A 137 -7.26 -15.20 5.47
C GLU A 137 -8.27 -14.25 6.14
N ALA A 138 -8.01 -12.94 6.10
CA ALA A 138 -8.89 -11.93 6.68
C ALA A 138 -10.31 -11.97 6.07
N ARG A 139 -10.40 -12.16 4.74
CA ARG A 139 -11.68 -12.33 4.02
C ARG A 139 -12.44 -13.57 4.46
N LYS A 140 -11.77 -14.73 4.45
CA LYS A 140 -12.38 -16.02 4.83
C LYS A 140 -12.90 -16.01 6.26
N ASN A 141 -12.15 -15.37 7.17
CA ASN A 141 -12.50 -15.27 8.58
C ASN A 141 -13.38 -14.05 8.91
N ARG A 142 -13.77 -13.25 7.90
CA ARG A 142 -14.58 -12.03 8.05
C ARG A 142 -14.04 -11.08 9.13
N LEU A 143 -12.74 -10.76 9.05
CA LEU A 143 -12.06 -9.87 9.99
C LEU A 143 -12.05 -8.41 9.52
N GLY A 144 -12.07 -7.47 10.45
CA GLY A 144 -11.97 -6.03 10.18
C GLY A 144 -12.99 -5.57 9.12
N ILE A 145 -12.51 -4.95 8.04
CA ILE A 145 -13.34 -4.46 6.94
C ILE A 145 -14.21 -5.55 6.30
N TRP A 146 -13.76 -6.80 6.36
CA TRP A 146 -14.46 -7.95 5.75
C TRP A 146 -15.63 -8.46 6.61
N ALA A 147 -15.72 -8.05 7.87
CA ALA A 147 -16.90 -8.29 8.73
C ALA A 147 -18.09 -7.43 8.29
N LEU A 148 -17.79 -6.22 7.81
CA LEU A 148 -18.76 -5.15 7.59
C LEU A 148 -19.61 -5.39 6.34
N PRO A 149 -20.91 -5.05 6.39
CA PRO A 149 -21.78 -5.14 5.23
C PRO A 149 -21.39 -4.08 4.18
N LEU A 150 -21.58 -4.42 2.90
CA LEU A 150 -21.38 -3.45 1.80
C LEU A 150 -22.45 -2.37 1.88
N LYS A 151 -22.04 -1.11 1.70
CA LYS A 151 -22.96 0.03 1.68
C LYS A 151 -23.80 0.09 0.41
N ASN A 152 -23.18 -0.26 -0.71
CA ASN A 152 -23.77 -0.15 -2.04
C ASN A 152 -23.38 -1.38 -2.87
N PRO A 153 -23.98 -2.55 -2.59
CA PRO A 153 -23.68 -3.78 -3.33
C PRO A 153 -24.11 -3.62 -4.80
N SER A 154 -23.27 -4.13 -5.71
CA SER A 154 -23.55 -4.15 -7.15
C SER A 154 -24.01 -5.54 -7.59
N LYS A 155 -24.84 -5.63 -8.65
CA LYS A 155 -25.28 -6.90 -9.25
C LYS A 155 -24.16 -7.71 -9.91
N GLY A 156 -23.01 -7.07 -10.09
CA GLY A 156 -21.79 -7.65 -10.64
C GLY A 156 -20.70 -6.58 -10.74
N TYR A 157 -19.54 -6.98 -11.21
CA TYR A 157 -18.39 -6.10 -11.36
C TYR A 157 -17.78 -6.25 -12.74
N ILE A 158 -17.30 -5.14 -13.30
CA ILE A 158 -16.67 -5.11 -14.62
C ILE A 158 -15.21 -4.75 -14.45
N ALA A 159 -14.34 -5.41 -15.21
CA ALA A 159 -12.93 -5.08 -15.28
C ALA A 159 -12.41 -5.19 -16.71
N SER A 160 -11.16 -4.75 -16.91
CA SER A 160 -10.44 -4.91 -18.16
C SER A 160 -9.45 -6.07 -18.04
N LYS A 161 -9.47 -7.02 -18.98
CA LYS A 161 -8.47 -8.08 -19.07
C LYS A 161 -7.06 -7.55 -19.36
N ILE A 162 -6.98 -6.34 -19.91
CA ILE A 162 -5.72 -5.63 -20.23
C ILE A 162 -5.49 -4.53 -19.19
N LYS A 163 -4.23 -4.37 -18.78
CA LYS A 163 -3.75 -3.23 -18.00
C LYS A 163 -2.51 -2.64 -18.67
N LYS A 164 -2.20 -1.37 -18.41
CA LYS A 164 -0.91 -0.81 -18.81
C LYS A 164 0.21 -1.39 -17.94
N GLU A 165 1.43 -1.33 -18.45
CA GLU A 165 2.61 -1.72 -17.67
C GLU A 165 2.71 -0.86 -16.40
N GLY A 166 3.08 -1.48 -15.28
CA GLY A 166 3.10 -0.81 -13.97
C GLY A 166 1.72 -0.49 -13.34
N GLU A 167 0.61 -0.66 -14.07
CA GLU A 167 -0.73 -0.50 -13.48
C GLU A 167 -1.20 -1.78 -12.77
N ILE A 168 -2.21 -1.61 -11.91
CA ILE A 168 -2.93 -2.71 -11.28
C ILE A 168 -4.21 -2.96 -12.06
N LYS A 169 -4.59 -4.24 -12.25
CA LYS A 169 -5.88 -4.59 -12.81
C LYS A 169 -6.98 -4.12 -11.86
N LYS A 170 -7.91 -3.29 -12.33
CA LYS A 170 -8.98 -2.71 -11.50
C LYS A 170 -10.33 -3.30 -11.87
N PHE A 171 -11.15 -3.59 -10.87
CA PHE A 171 -12.57 -3.90 -11.06
C PHE A 171 -13.44 -2.76 -10.56
N HIS A 172 -14.62 -2.66 -11.16
CA HIS A 172 -15.51 -1.52 -11.06
C HIS A 172 -16.94 -1.99 -10.80
N ARG A 173 -17.74 -1.19 -10.10
CA ARG A 173 -19.21 -1.33 -10.13
C ARG A 173 -19.70 -1.08 -11.56
N ILE A 174 -20.85 -1.67 -11.93
CA ILE A 174 -21.39 -1.60 -13.29
C ILE A 174 -21.64 -0.14 -13.72
N GLU A 175 -22.07 0.70 -12.78
CA GLU A 175 -22.42 2.10 -13.00
C GLU A 175 -21.20 3.03 -13.01
N CYS A 176 -19.99 2.49 -12.83
CA CYS A 176 -18.78 3.30 -12.80
C CYS A 176 -18.47 3.89 -14.19
N PRO A 177 -18.21 5.21 -14.33
CA PRO A 177 -17.82 5.80 -15.60
C PRO A 177 -16.54 5.20 -16.22
N HIS A 178 -15.68 4.59 -15.41
CA HIS A 178 -14.52 3.86 -15.91
C HIS A 178 -14.90 2.51 -16.53
N ALA A 179 -15.90 1.81 -15.99
CA ALA A 179 -16.41 0.56 -16.56
C ALA A 179 -16.99 0.78 -17.96
N GLY A 180 -17.73 1.89 -18.15
CA GLY A 180 -18.31 2.27 -19.44
C GLY A 180 -17.26 2.55 -20.54
N ARG A 181 -16.04 2.94 -20.16
CA ARG A 181 -14.93 3.24 -21.09
C ARG A 181 -14.11 2.02 -21.50
N ILE A 182 -14.33 0.86 -20.88
CA ILE A 182 -13.61 -0.36 -21.25
C ILE A 182 -14.16 -0.84 -22.60
N ALA A 183 -13.28 -1.07 -23.58
CA ALA A 183 -13.70 -1.63 -24.87
C ALA A 183 -14.34 -3.02 -24.68
N ASN A 184 -15.46 -3.30 -25.34
CA ASN A 184 -16.23 -4.55 -25.15
C ASN A 184 -15.36 -5.81 -25.28
N ARG A 185 -14.43 -5.85 -26.25
CA ARG A 185 -13.48 -6.98 -26.44
C ARG A 185 -12.56 -7.24 -25.25
N ASN A 186 -12.38 -6.27 -24.37
CA ASN A 186 -11.49 -6.32 -23.21
C ASN A 186 -12.24 -6.46 -21.89
N LYS A 187 -13.58 -6.39 -21.89
CA LYS A 187 -14.37 -6.53 -20.67
C LYS A 187 -14.31 -7.96 -20.14
N VAL A 188 -14.13 -8.08 -18.84
CA VAL A 188 -14.40 -9.27 -18.04
C VAL A 188 -15.41 -8.90 -16.97
N SER A 189 -16.27 -9.85 -16.60
CA SER A 189 -17.30 -9.65 -15.58
C SER A 189 -17.09 -10.62 -14.43
N PHE A 190 -17.30 -10.15 -13.20
CA PHE A 190 -17.28 -10.94 -11.99
C PHE A 190 -18.64 -10.86 -11.30
N LYS A 191 -19.08 -11.97 -10.71
CA LYS A 191 -20.34 -12.05 -9.96
C LYS A 191 -20.20 -11.47 -8.55
N SER A 192 -19.00 -11.54 -7.98
CA SER A 192 -18.72 -11.05 -6.62
C SER A 192 -17.42 -10.25 -6.53
N ILE A 193 -17.26 -9.56 -5.41
CA ILE A 193 -15.99 -8.91 -5.05
C ILE A 193 -14.90 -9.96 -4.86
N ASP A 194 -15.21 -11.06 -4.17
CA ASP A 194 -14.24 -12.12 -3.89
C ASP A 194 -13.69 -12.75 -5.17
N GLU A 195 -14.54 -13.01 -6.17
CA GLU A 195 -14.10 -13.53 -7.48
C GLU A 195 -13.10 -12.58 -8.16
N ALA A 196 -13.36 -11.26 -8.12
CA ALA A 196 -12.45 -10.28 -8.69
C ALA A 196 -11.11 -10.22 -7.91
N LEU A 197 -11.16 -10.28 -6.58
CA LEU A 197 -9.98 -10.24 -5.72
C LEU A 197 -9.12 -11.51 -5.89
N ASP A 198 -9.75 -12.68 -5.97
CA ASP A 198 -9.08 -13.97 -6.18
C ASP A 198 -8.34 -14.00 -7.53
N GLU A 199 -8.89 -13.34 -8.55
CA GLU A 199 -8.26 -13.15 -9.87
C GLU A 199 -7.20 -12.01 -9.88
N GLY A 200 -6.88 -11.44 -8.72
CA GLY A 200 -5.85 -10.42 -8.54
C GLY A 200 -6.26 -9.01 -9.00
N TYR A 201 -7.55 -8.76 -9.23
CA TYR A 201 -8.05 -7.40 -9.47
C TYR A 201 -8.17 -6.65 -8.16
N ARG A 202 -7.93 -5.34 -8.18
CA ARG A 202 -8.07 -4.44 -7.03
C ARG A 202 -9.24 -3.46 -7.23
N PRO A 203 -9.89 -3.02 -6.16
CA PRO A 203 -11.04 -2.13 -6.28
C PRO A 203 -10.66 -0.79 -6.93
N CYS A 204 -11.50 -0.31 -7.83
CA CYS A 204 -11.39 1.05 -8.31
C CYS A 204 -11.70 2.06 -7.20
N ARG A 205 -10.73 2.95 -6.90
CA ARG A 205 -10.92 4.06 -5.94
C ARG A 205 -12.11 4.97 -6.29
N THR A 206 -12.40 5.19 -7.57
CA THR A 206 -13.46 6.10 -8.04
C THR A 206 -14.89 5.58 -7.85
N CYS A 207 -15.15 4.27 -7.84
CA CYS A 207 -16.47 3.72 -7.48
C CYS A 207 -16.49 3.01 -6.13
N ASN A 208 -15.31 2.81 -5.53
CA ASN A 208 -15.08 2.08 -4.28
C ASN A 208 -16.00 0.86 -4.09
N PRO A 209 -15.81 -0.23 -4.87
CA PRO A 209 -16.59 -1.45 -4.70
C PRO A 209 -16.58 -2.03 -3.28
N LEU A 210 -15.54 -1.73 -2.48
CA LEU A 210 -15.40 -2.20 -1.10
C LEU A 210 -16.04 -1.27 -0.05
N GLU A 211 -16.77 -0.22 -0.45
CA GLU A 211 -17.42 0.69 0.50
C GLU A 211 -18.33 -0.07 1.47
N ARG A 212 -18.09 0.08 2.77
CA ARG A 212 -18.82 -0.60 3.84
C ARG A 212 -19.74 0.34 4.61
N CYS A 213 -20.86 -0.19 5.10
CA CYS A 213 -21.54 0.45 6.22
C CYS A 213 -20.72 0.17 7.48
N TYR A 214 -20.66 1.15 8.35
CA TYR A 214 -20.12 0.99 9.68
C TYR A 214 -21.22 1.43 10.66
N PRO A 215 -21.51 0.64 11.70
CA PRO A 215 -22.59 0.90 12.64
C PRO A 215 -22.40 2.19 13.43
#